data_AF-C0ZAV5-F1
#
_entry.id   AF-C0ZAV5-F1
#
_cell.length_a   1.000
_cell.length_b   1.000
_cell.length_c   1.000
_cell.angle_alpha   90.00
_cell.angle_beta   90.00
_cell.angle_gamma   90.00
#
_symmetry.space_group_name_H-M   'P 1'
#
loop_
_entity.id
_entity.type
_entity.pdbx_description
1 polymer ?
#
loop_
_entity_poly.entity_id
_entity_poly.type
_entity_poly.pdbx_seq_one_letter_code
_entity_poly.pdbx_strand_id
1 'polypeptide(L)'
;MSKNRISFTEHEIHMLEKNQNVLRVTGKNITYSSMFKFTAVQAYREGQTPIEIFLQAGFPLEIIGRHTPKKCLHRWRKVYTTFGEAGLIEERRGKGSTGRKSEGELSAEEKLRRAEARIRLLEAENELLKKLEALERQTNKTLSSPERFQLISLVLRKHGLKRVTRYLCQIAEVSSSGYYRWCSAEEQRQIREEADERDFLLIKEHFETRKGRAGVLVIKMRLERMNGAVMNHKKIRRLMQKFKLVTLIRKANPYRKMAKATQEHRTCPNLLKRQFDQGIPEKVLLTDITYLRYGTGQWAYLSCVKDGATKQILAHYLSSTLELSLVKRTLDLLIKRLDGNVHPDAIFHSDQGMHYTHLTTRRLIAEAGFKQSMSRKGNCWDNASMESFFGHMKDELEYKDCVSLQELRQRVNEYVTYYNSERYQWTLKKMTPDETRNHLIAA
;
A
#
# COMPACT_ATOMS: atom_id res chain seq x y z
N MET A 1 1.92 40.40 -1.37
CA MET A 1 1.59 41.84 -1.56
C MET A 1 2.86 42.58 -1.94
N SER A 2 2.93 43.04 -3.20
CA SER A 2 4.12 43.67 -3.79
C SER A 2 4.42 45.01 -3.11
N LYS A 3 5.64 45.16 -2.56
CA LYS A 3 6.13 46.46 -2.10
C LYS A 3 6.37 47.31 -3.35
N ASN A 4 5.45 48.23 -3.69
CA ASN A 4 5.68 49.25 -4.71
C ASN A 4 7.02 49.96 -4.40
N ARG A 5 8.04 49.63 -5.17
CA ARG A 5 9.33 50.33 -5.14
C ARG A 5 9.13 51.60 -5.96
N ILE A 6 9.20 52.74 -5.28
CA ILE A 6 9.15 54.07 -5.90
C ILE A 6 10.25 54.11 -6.97
N SER A 7 9.87 54.42 -8.21
CA SER A 7 10.79 54.68 -9.31
C SER A 7 10.72 56.16 -9.65
N PHE A 8 11.87 56.82 -9.70
CA PHE A 8 11.96 58.25 -10.00
C PHE A 8 11.99 58.46 -11.51
N THR A 9 11.23 59.44 -11.99
CA THR A 9 11.29 59.95 -13.37
C THR A 9 12.58 60.75 -13.60
N GLU A 10 12.99 60.95 -14.84
CA GLU A 10 14.21 61.72 -15.17
C GLU A 10 14.17 63.15 -14.62
N HIS A 11 12.98 63.78 -14.62
CA HIS A 11 12.78 65.10 -14.04
C HIS A 11 12.97 65.11 -12.51
N GLU A 12 12.42 64.12 -11.80
CA GLU A 12 12.59 63.97 -10.35
C GLU A 12 14.04 63.66 -9.97
N ILE A 13 14.76 62.87 -10.78
CA ILE A 13 16.18 62.60 -10.60
C ILE A 13 16.97 63.91 -10.67
N HIS A 14 16.76 64.71 -11.72
CA HIS A 14 17.45 65.98 -11.90
C HIS A 14 17.15 66.99 -10.77
N MET A 15 15.89 67.03 -10.32
CA MET A 15 15.47 67.85 -9.16
C MET A 15 16.18 67.43 -7.88
N LEU A 16 16.26 66.13 -7.59
CA LEU A 16 16.89 65.60 -6.38
C LEU A 16 18.42 65.74 -6.42
N GLU A 17 19.05 65.65 -7.59
CA GLU A 17 20.49 65.84 -7.76
C GLU A 17 20.94 67.30 -7.53
N LYS A 18 20.05 68.29 -7.67
CA LYS A 18 20.34 69.69 -7.31
C LYS A 18 20.43 69.93 -5.81
N ASN A 19 19.98 68.99 -4.98
CA ASN A 19 20.00 69.15 -3.52
C ASN A 19 21.40 68.85 -2.96
N GLN A 20 21.99 69.80 -2.22
CA GLN A 20 23.32 69.69 -1.60
C GLN A 20 23.49 68.46 -0.67
N ASN A 21 22.38 67.93 -0.15
CA ASN A 21 22.37 66.77 0.75
C ASN A 21 22.36 65.41 0.01
N VAL A 22 22.42 65.42 -1.32
CA VAL A 22 22.42 64.23 -2.19
C VAL A 22 23.77 64.04 -2.86
N LEU A 23 24.32 62.83 -2.78
CA LEU A 23 25.55 62.45 -3.49
C LEU A 23 25.28 61.86 -4.88
N ARG A 24 24.21 61.07 -5.00
CA ARG A 24 23.82 60.41 -6.25
C ARG A 24 22.38 59.96 -6.20
N VAL A 25 21.66 60.08 -7.31
CA VAL A 25 20.35 59.47 -7.48
C VAL A 25 20.44 58.40 -8.57
N THR A 26 19.69 57.31 -8.38
CA THR A 26 19.44 56.29 -9.39
C THR A 26 17.93 56.17 -9.54
N GLY A 27 17.42 55.62 -10.64
CA GLY A 27 15.97 55.52 -10.88
C GLY A 27 15.14 54.81 -9.81
N LYS A 28 15.76 54.24 -8.75
CA LYS A 28 15.07 53.63 -7.60
C LYS A 28 15.65 54.00 -6.23
N ASN A 29 16.77 54.72 -6.14
CA ASN A 29 17.42 55.00 -4.84
C ASN A 29 18.11 56.37 -4.82
N ILE A 30 18.08 57.01 -3.65
CA ILE A 30 18.83 58.23 -3.34
C ILE A 30 19.98 57.87 -2.40
N THR A 31 21.19 58.28 -2.76
CA THR A 31 22.39 58.21 -1.92
C THR A 31 22.60 59.58 -1.28
N TYR A 32 22.41 59.64 0.04
CA TYR A 32 22.53 60.87 0.82
C TYR A 32 23.99 61.13 1.23
N SER A 33 24.36 62.40 1.40
CA SER A 33 25.69 62.79 1.89
C SER A 33 25.92 62.30 3.32
N SER A 34 27.17 61.98 3.65
CA SER A 34 27.56 61.57 5.02
C SER A 34 27.25 62.68 6.03
N MET A 35 27.50 63.93 5.66
CA MET A 35 27.18 65.11 6.46
C MET A 35 25.68 65.23 6.75
N PHE A 36 24.82 65.01 5.75
CA PHE A 36 23.37 65.02 5.96
C PHE A 36 22.92 63.89 6.88
N LYS A 37 23.49 62.69 6.76
CA LYS A 37 23.15 61.56 7.65
C LYS A 37 23.48 61.88 9.10
N PHE A 38 24.63 62.49 9.34
CA PHE A 38 25.06 62.87 10.68
C PHE A 38 24.17 63.96 11.27
N THR A 39 23.99 65.07 10.55
CA THR A 39 23.13 66.18 10.98
C THR A 39 21.69 65.74 11.20
N ALA A 40 21.14 64.88 10.34
CA ALA A 40 19.82 64.29 10.52
C ALA A 40 19.70 63.45 11.81
N VAL A 41 20.75 62.69 12.17
CA VAL A 41 20.75 61.92 13.42
C VAL A 41 20.82 62.83 14.64
N GLN A 42 21.61 63.92 14.61
CA GLN A 42 21.67 64.89 15.72
C GLN A 42 20.36 65.66 15.90
N ALA A 43 19.82 66.20 14.81
CA ALA A 43 18.55 66.93 14.82
C ALA A 43 17.39 66.08 15.39
N TYR A 44 17.40 64.77 15.12
CA TYR A 44 16.43 63.85 15.72
C TYR A 44 16.65 63.61 17.22
N ARG A 45 17.90 63.61 17.70
CA ARG A 45 18.20 63.53 19.14
C ARG A 45 17.80 64.80 19.88
N GLU A 46 17.81 65.94 19.19
CA GLU A 46 17.35 67.24 19.67
C GLU A 46 15.82 67.39 19.62
N GLY A 47 15.10 66.38 19.12
CA GLY A 47 13.63 66.29 19.20
C GLY A 47 12.88 66.58 17.90
N GLN A 48 13.56 66.89 16.79
CA GLN A 48 12.89 67.08 15.51
C GLN A 48 12.33 65.77 14.95
N THR A 49 11.19 65.84 14.25
CA THR A 49 10.61 64.65 13.62
C THR A 49 11.36 64.28 12.33
N PRO A 50 11.36 63.00 11.91
CA PRO A 50 12.03 62.58 10.66
C PRO A 50 11.50 63.33 9.43
N ILE A 51 10.23 63.74 9.45
CA ILE A 51 9.60 64.47 8.36
C ILE A 51 10.13 65.91 8.31
N GLU A 52 10.18 66.61 9.44
CA GLU A 52 10.73 67.97 9.54
C GLU A 52 12.17 68.03 9.04
N ILE A 53 13.02 67.10 9.49
CA ILE A 53 14.44 67.04 9.09
C ILE A 53 14.61 66.95 7.57
N PHE A 54 13.81 66.10 6.92
CA PHE A 54 13.90 65.91 5.47
C PHE A 54 13.29 67.08 4.69
N LEU A 55 12.20 67.68 5.17
CA LEU A 55 11.61 68.87 4.55
C LEU A 55 12.55 70.08 4.65
N GLN A 56 13.13 70.33 5.82
CA GLN A 56 14.12 71.40 6.04
C GLN A 56 15.36 71.21 5.18
N ALA A 57 15.77 69.95 4.95
CA ALA A 57 16.87 69.61 4.07
C ALA A 57 16.51 69.64 2.57
N GLY A 58 15.31 70.09 2.20
CA GLY A 58 14.89 70.28 0.81
C GLY A 58 14.42 69.00 0.10
N PHE A 59 13.93 68.00 0.84
CA PHE A 59 13.37 66.78 0.26
C PHE A 59 11.84 66.79 0.27
N PRO A 60 11.17 67.06 -0.87
CA PRO A 60 9.72 67.04 -0.95
C PRO A 60 9.18 65.63 -0.73
N LEU A 61 8.28 65.46 0.23
CA LEU A 61 7.70 64.17 0.62
C LEU A 61 6.89 63.49 -0.49
N GLU A 62 6.38 64.27 -1.44
CA GLU A 62 5.65 63.79 -2.62
C GLU A 62 6.55 62.96 -3.53
N ILE A 63 7.82 63.35 -3.65
CA ILE A 63 8.81 62.69 -4.50
C ILE A 63 9.45 61.51 -3.76
N ILE A 64 9.97 61.73 -2.54
CA ILE A 64 10.72 60.69 -1.82
C ILE A 64 9.83 59.67 -1.10
N GLY A 65 8.54 59.97 -0.93
CA GLY A 65 7.55 59.15 -0.26
C GLY A 65 7.53 59.34 1.27
N ARG A 66 6.31 59.41 1.84
CA ARG A 66 6.05 59.73 3.26
C ARG A 66 6.73 58.80 4.29
N HIS A 67 7.07 57.56 3.90
CA HIS A 67 7.70 56.58 4.80
C HIS A 67 9.24 56.54 4.71
N THR A 68 9.82 57.20 3.71
CA THR A 68 11.27 57.16 3.46
C THR A 68 12.07 57.84 4.57
N PRO A 69 11.71 59.03 5.08
CA PRO A 69 12.45 59.68 6.15
C PRO A 69 12.57 58.81 7.42
N LYS A 70 11.46 58.22 7.88
CA LYS A 70 11.43 57.35 9.06
C LYS A 70 12.33 56.12 8.89
N LYS A 71 12.35 55.50 7.70
CA LYS A 71 13.19 54.32 7.41
C LYS A 71 14.67 54.67 7.32
N CYS A 72 15.01 55.77 6.63
CA CYS A 72 16.39 56.24 6.53
C CYS A 72 16.95 56.56 7.92
N LEU A 73 16.20 57.32 8.71
CA LEU A 73 16.64 57.74 10.03
C LEU A 73 16.77 56.58 11.02
N HIS A 74 15.84 55.61 11.01
CA HIS A 74 15.99 54.40 11.82
C HIS A 74 17.29 53.65 11.48
N ARG A 75 17.62 53.54 10.18
CA ARG A 75 18.85 52.87 9.73
C ARG A 75 20.10 53.63 10.18
N TRP A 76 20.14 54.95 9.98
CA TRP A 76 21.30 55.78 10.34
C TRP A 76 21.52 55.83 11.84
N ARG A 77 20.45 55.94 12.64
CA ARG A 77 20.54 55.85 14.11
C ARG A 77 21.15 54.54 14.56
N LYS A 78 20.74 53.40 13.98
CA LYS A 78 21.31 52.10 14.33
C LYS A 78 22.82 52.03 14.04
N VAL A 79 23.24 52.56 12.89
CA VAL A 79 24.67 52.63 12.52
C VAL A 79 25.43 53.55 13.49
N TYR A 80 24.91 54.73 13.75
CA TYR A 80 25.52 55.71 14.67
C TYR A 80 25.65 55.18 16.10
N THR A 81 24.65 54.43 16.59
CA THR A 81 24.69 53.83 17.94
C THR A 81 25.75 52.74 18.06
N THR A 82 26.08 52.07 16.94
CA THR A 82 27.02 50.93 16.94
C THR A 82 28.46 51.36 16.65
N PHE A 83 28.66 52.36 15.79
CA PHE A 83 29.97 52.72 15.24
C PHE A 83 30.29 54.22 15.33
N GLY A 84 29.44 55.02 16.00
CA GLY A 84 29.61 56.47 16.11
C GLY A 84 29.50 57.20 14.77
N GLU A 85 30.08 58.41 14.72
CA GLU A 85 30.13 59.25 13.52
C GLU A 85 30.90 58.60 12.36
N ALA A 86 32.01 57.91 12.67
CA ALA A 86 32.82 57.18 11.69
C ALA A 86 31.99 56.18 10.88
N GLY A 87 31.01 55.51 11.51
CA GLY A 87 30.14 54.55 10.83
C GLY A 87 29.20 55.16 9.77
N LEU A 88 28.86 56.44 9.86
CA LEU A 88 28.04 57.15 8.88
C LEU A 88 28.88 57.69 7.70
N ILE A 89 30.15 57.99 7.95
CA ILE A 89 31.13 58.44 6.95
C ILE A 89 31.59 57.25 6.09
N GLU A 90 31.86 56.10 6.71
CA GLU A 90 32.40 54.89 6.05
C GLU A 90 31.36 54.03 5.29
N GLU A 91 30.13 54.51 5.10
CA GLU A 91 28.93 53.71 4.78
C GLU A 91 29.21 52.37 4.03
N ARG A 92 29.30 51.28 4.81
CA ARG A 92 29.69 49.91 4.39
C ARG A 92 28.58 49.20 3.59
N ARG A 93 28.19 49.78 2.45
CA ARG A 93 27.24 49.18 1.50
C ARG A 93 27.77 49.26 0.08
N GLY A 94 28.48 48.19 -0.34
CA GLY A 94 28.89 47.98 -1.73
C GLY A 94 30.05 48.89 -2.15
N LYS A 95 31.03 48.30 -2.86
CA LYS A 95 32.31 48.90 -3.27
C LYS A 95 33.21 49.52 -2.18
N GLY A 96 32.91 49.20 -0.92
CA GLY A 96 33.79 49.31 0.25
C GLY A 96 33.40 48.33 1.35
N SER A 97 32.63 47.28 1.04
CA SER A 97 32.47 46.19 1.98
C SER A 97 33.84 45.50 2.08
N THR A 98 34.29 45.15 3.29
CA THR A 98 35.18 43.99 3.37
C THR A 98 34.40 42.89 2.66
N GLY A 99 34.89 42.46 1.50
CA GLY A 99 34.24 41.40 0.74
C GLY A 99 34.15 40.15 1.61
N ARG A 100 33.77 39.03 1.00
CA ARG A 100 34.33 37.77 1.48
C ARG A 100 35.84 37.99 1.57
N LYS A 101 36.43 38.01 2.79
CA LYS A 101 37.89 38.13 2.98
C LYS A 101 38.53 37.25 1.92
N SER A 102 39.44 37.81 1.11
CA SER A 102 40.22 36.98 0.19
C SER A 102 40.88 35.87 1.01
N GLU A 103 41.16 34.71 0.42
CA GLU A 103 41.77 33.58 1.15
C GLU A 103 43.08 33.96 1.88
N GLY A 104 43.67 35.12 1.56
CA GLY A 104 44.85 35.71 2.18
C GLY A 104 44.66 36.29 3.59
N GLU A 105 43.48 36.79 4.00
CA GLU A 105 43.29 37.53 5.29
C GLU A 105 42.56 36.72 6.38
N LEU A 106 42.49 35.40 6.25
CA LEU A 106 41.88 34.53 7.25
C LEU A 106 42.95 34.13 8.27
N SER A 107 42.64 34.27 9.56
CA SER A 107 43.46 33.71 10.64
C SER A 107 43.63 32.20 10.42
N ALA A 108 44.77 31.64 10.83
CA ALA A 108 45.02 30.19 10.76
C ALA A 108 43.87 29.38 11.38
N GLU A 109 43.29 29.89 12.47
CA GLU A 109 42.11 29.30 13.13
C GLU A 109 40.85 29.35 12.26
N GLU A 110 40.61 30.46 11.53
CA GLU A 110 39.47 30.58 10.61
C GLU A 110 39.61 29.64 9.40
N LYS A 111 40.85 29.45 8.91
CA LYS A 111 41.17 28.48 7.84
C LYS A 111 40.94 27.05 8.32
N LEU A 112 41.42 26.71 9.52
CA LEU A 112 41.22 25.40 10.12
C LEU A 112 39.74 25.08 10.29
N ARG A 113 38.96 25.99 10.89
CA ARG A 113 37.51 25.82 11.06
C ARG A 113 36.76 25.61 9.74
N ARG A 114 37.18 26.30 8.68
CA ARG A 114 36.61 26.12 7.33
C ARG A 114 36.99 24.77 6.72
N ALA A 115 38.24 24.35 6.87
CA ALA A 115 38.71 23.05 6.41
C ALA A 115 37.98 21.92 7.12
N GLU A 116 37.86 21.97 8.45
CA GLU A 116 37.10 21.01 9.25
C GLU A 116 35.62 20.95 8.84
N ALA A 117 34.98 22.10 8.62
CA ALA A 117 33.59 22.14 8.14
C ALA A 117 33.44 21.52 6.74
N ARG A 118 34.43 21.73 5.85
CA ARG A 118 34.46 21.15 4.51
C ARG A 118 34.68 19.64 4.57
N ILE A 119 35.61 19.17 5.40
CA ILE A 119 35.87 17.74 5.62
C ILE A 119 34.59 17.07 6.12
N ARG A 120 33.91 17.65 7.11
CA ARG A 120 32.66 17.11 7.64
C ARG A 120 31.54 17.03 6.58
N LEU A 121 31.44 18.03 5.71
CA LEU A 121 30.48 18.00 4.59
C LEU A 121 30.82 16.89 3.59
N LEU A 122 32.09 16.75 3.23
CA LEU A 122 32.57 15.73 2.29
C LEU A 122 32.43 14.31 2.86
N GLU A 123 32.68 14.14 4.15
CA GLU A 123 32.44 12.87 4.86
C GLU A 123 30.97 12.48 4.84
N ALA A 124 30.07 13.44 5.10
CA ALA A 124 28.63 13.22 5.03
C ALA A 124 28.15 12.89 3.61
N GLU A 125 28.68 13.57 2.60
CA GLU A 125 28.40 13.29 1.19
C GLU A 125 28.86 11.89 0.78
N ASN A 126 30.11 11.53 1.09
CA ASN A 126 30.64 10.20 0.81
C ASN A 126 29.85 9.11 1.54
N GLU A 127 29.44 9.34 2.79
CA GLU A 127 28.61 8.39 3.52
C GLU A 127 27.22 8.24 2.87
N LEU A 128 26.60 9.33 2.43
CA LEU A 128 25.31 9.29 1.75
C LEU A 128 25.41 8.48 0.45
N LEU A 129 26.41 8.76 -0.40
CA LEU A 129 26.62 8.06 -1.67
C LEU A 129 26.90 6.56 -1.46
N LYS A 130 27.78 6.21 -0.52
CA LYS A 130 28.06 4.80 -0.17
C LYS A 130 26.80 4.07 0.28
N LYS A 131 25.95 4.72 1.10
CA LYS A 131 24.70 4.11 1.58
C LYS A 131 23.66 3.97 0.47
N LEU A 132 23.53 4.96 -0.42
CA LEU A 132 22.65 4.89 -1.58
C LEU A 132 23.05 3.70 -2.47
N GLU A 133 24.32 3.62 -2.86
CA GLU A 133 24.83 2.55 -3.72
C GLU A 133 24.69 1.17 -3.08
N ALA A 134 25.03 1.03 -1.80
CA ALA A 134 24.91 -0.25 -1.10
C ALA A 134 23.47 -0.77 -1.08
N LEU A 135 22.49 0.09 -0.82
CA LEU A 135 21.07 -0.29 -0.76
C LEU A 135 20.51 -0.61 -2.15
N GLU A 136 20.90 0.15 -3.19
CA GLU A 136 20.49 -0.11 -4.58
C GLU A 136 21.06 -1.45 -5.08
N ARG A 137 22.32 -1.76 -4.77
CA ARG A 137 22.92 -3.07 -5.08
C ARG A 137 22.22 -4.22 -4.35
N GLN A 138 21.91 -4.05 -3.07
CA GLN A 138 21.27 -5.09 -2.27
C GLN A 138 19.83 -5.39 -2.75
N THR A 139 19.09 -4.35 -3.15
CA THR A 139 17.70 -4.48 -3.59
C THR A 139 17.56 -4.75 -5.09
N ASN A 140 18.65 -4.60 -5.84
CA ASN A 140 18.72 -4.65 -7.31
C ASN A 140 17.68 -3.73 -7.98
N LYS A 141 17.40 -2.57 -7.34
CA LYS A 141 16.39 -1.58 -7.75
C LYS A 141 16.84 -0.18 -7.34
N THR A 142 16.42 0.82 -8.11
CA THR A 142 16.58 2.23 -7.74
C THR A 142 15.76 2.56 -6.50
N LEU A 143 16.33 3.31 -5.56
CA LEU A 143 15.64 3.66 -4.32
C LEU A 143 14.48 4.62 -4.56
N SER A 144 13.41 4.42 -3.80
CA SER A 144 12.28 5.35 -3.76
C SER A 144 12.65 6.64 -3.04
N SER A 145 11.93 7.74 -3.34
CA SER A 145 12.19 9.03 -2.69
C SER A 145 12.13 8.97 -1.15
N PRO A 146 11.18 8.26 -0.51
CA PRO A 146 11.17 8.10 0.95
C PRO A 146 12.43 7.43 1.52
N GLU A 147 12.95 6.39 0.87
CA GLU A 147 14.19 5.72 1.31
C GLU A 147 15.39 6.66 1.22
N ARG A 148 15.48 7.42 0.12
CA ARG A 148 16.50 8.47 -0.04
C ARG A 148 16.37 9.55 1.04
N PHE A 149 15.16 10.00 1.36
CA PHE A 149 14.90 10.96 2.44
C PHE A 149 15.33 10.43 3.81
N GLN A 150 15.09 9.16 4.10
CA GLN A 150 15.49 8.53 5.34
C GLN A 150 17.02 8.49 5.49
N LEU A 151 17.75 8.14 4.41
CA LEU A 151 19.22 8.18 4.39
C LEU A 151 19.76 9.60 4.61
N ILE A 152 19.17 10.62 3.95
CA ILE A 152 19.53 12.04 4.17
C ILE A 152 19.32 12.41 5.64
N SER A 153 18.18 12.04 6.23
CA SER A 153 17.87 12.33 7.64
C SER A 153 18.88 11.68 8.58
N LEU A 154 19.30 10.43 8.31
CA LEU A 154 20.30 9.72 9.12
C LEU A 154 21.68 10.40 9.04
N VAL A 155 22.12 10.75 7.83
CA VAL A 155 23.41 11.43 7.61
C VAL A 155 23.43 12.82 8.27
N LEU A 156 22.36 13.61 8.12
CA LEU A 156 22.24 14.92 8.76
C LEU A 156 22.32 14.83 10.28
N ARG A 157 21.64 13.85 10.89
CA ARG A 157 21.67 13.63 12.35
C ARG A 157 23.04 13.19 12.83
N LYS A 158 23.67 12.24 12.14
CA LYS A 158 24.98 11.69 12.51
C LYS A 158 26.09 12.74 12.47
N HIS A 159 26.11 13.58 11.43
CA HIS A 159 27.16 14.59 11.24
C HIS A 159 26.82 15.96 11.85
N GLY A 160 25.63 16.10 12.45
CA GLY A 160 25.16 17.35 13.07
C GLY A 160 25.09 18.54 12.11
N LEU A 161 24.94 18.29 10.81
CA LEU A 161 25.02 19.33 9.77
C LEU A 161 23.72 20.12 9.68
N LYS A 162 23.82 21.44 9.73
CA LYS A 162 22.69 22.37 9.55
C LYS A 162 22.83 23.11 8.22
N ARG A 163 21.71 23.44 7.57
CA ARG A 163 21.63 24.23 6.32
C ARG A 163 22.25 23.58 5.07
N VAL A 164 22.59 22.30 5.10
CA VAL A 164 23.10 21.54 3.93
C VAL A 164 22.07 20.59 3.31
N THR A 165 20.83 20.57 3.84
CA THR A 165 19.76 19.68 3.38
C THR A 165 19.52 19.77 1.87
N ARG A 166 19.53 20.98 1.29
CA ARG A 166 19.35 21.18 -0.16
C ARG A 166 20.46 20.52 -0.98
N TYR A 167 21.70 20.61 -0.50
CA TYR A 167 22.87 20.00 -1.14
C TYR A 167 22.76 18.47 -1.13
N LEU A 168 22.48 17.88 0.03
CA LEU A 168 22.31 16.42 0.15
C LEU A 168 21.10 15.90 -0.63
N CYS A 169 20.01 16.68 -0.72
CA CYS A 169 18.88 16.34 -1.57
C CYS A 169 19.25 16.35 -3.06
N GLN A 170 20.09 17.30 -3.49
CA GLN A 170 20.56 17.37 -4.88
C GLN A 170 21.45 16.17 -5.22
N ILE A 171 22.36 15.79 -4.32
CA ILE A 171 23.22 14.59 -4.49
C ILE A 171 22.38 13.31 -4.59
N ALA A 172 21.34 13.20 -3.76
CA ALA A 172 20.42 12.07 -3.81
C ALA A 172 19.33 12.19 -4.89
N GLU A 173 19.40 13.21 -5.75
CA GLU A 173 18.45 13.46 -6.85
C GLU A 173 16.97 13.54 -6.40
N VAL A 174 16.71 14.18 -5.25
CA VAL A 174 15.36 14.36 -4.71
C VAL A 174 15.06 15.82 -4.40
N SER A 175 13.77 16.18 -4.38
CA SER A 175 13.37 17.55 -4.08
C SER A 175 13.50 17.88 -2.59
N SER A 176 14.08 19.05 -2.27
CA SER A 176 14.16 19.54 -0.89
C SER A 176 12.79 19.83 -0.28
N SER A 177 11.84 20.33 -1.07
CA SER A 177 10.44 20.50 -0.64
C SER A 177 9.78 19.16 -0.32
N GLY A 178 10.07 18.11 -1.10
CA GLY A 178 9.64 16.74 -0.82
C GLY A 178 10.20 16.21 0.50
N TYR A 179 11.49 16.45 0.79
CA TYR A 179 12.12 16.06 2.05
C TYR A 179 11.45 16.72 3.26
N TYR A 180 11.24 18.04 3.23
CA TYR A 180 10.59 18.73 4.35
C TYR A 180 9.14 18.29 4.54
N ARG A 181 8.39 18.06 3.45
CA ARG A 181 7.05 17.49 3.52
C ARG A 181 7.08 16.09 4.14
N TRP A 182 8.05 15.26 3.76
CA TRP A 182 8.28 13.96 4.38
C TRP A 182 8.56 14.13 5.88
N CYS A 183 9.48 15.00 6.31
CA CYS A 183 9.71 15.26 7.74
C CYS A 183 8.45 15.71 8.48
N SER A 184 7.66 16.63 7.92
CA SER A 184 6.43 17.11 8.56
C SER A 184 5.34 16.04 8.70
N ALA A 185 5.34 15.04 7.83
CA ALA A 185 4.37 13.94 7.83
C ALA A 185 4.84 12.73 8.64
N GLU A 186 5.89 12.85 9.46
CA GLU A 186 6.45 11.76 10.28
C GLU A 186 5.42 11.19 11.26
N GLU A 187 4.79 12.05 12.06
CA GLU A 187 3.75 11.64 13.03
C GLU A 187 2.61 10.87 12.35
N GLN A 188 2.09 11.41 11.24
CA GLN A 188 1.04 10.75 10.45
C GLN A 188 1.50 9.46 9.76
N ARG A 189 2.81 9.26 9.54
CA ARG A 189 3.35 7.97 9.10
C ARG A 189 3.38 6.98 10.26
N GLN A 190 3.82 7.41 11.45
CA GLN A 190 3.88 6.56 12.65
C GLN A 190 2.48 6.07 13.06
N ILE A 191 1.48 6.95 13.11
CA ILE A 191 0.09 6.56 13.40
C ILE A 191 -0.43 5.52 12.39
N ARG A 192 -0.09 5.67 11.10
CA ARG A 192 -0.45 4.70 10.07
C ARG A 192 0.30 3.38 10.21
N GLU A 193 1.55 3.43 10.64
CA GLU A 193 2.37 2.24 10.89
C GLU A 193 1.80 1.43 12.06
N GLU A 194 1.47 2.08 13.18
CA GLU A 194 0.83 1.46 14.33
C GLU A 194 -0.56 0.88 13.99
N ALA A 195 -1.35 1.59 13.17
CA ALA A 195 -2.61 1.07 12.67
C ALA A 195 -2.42 -0.15 11.75
N ASP A 196 -1.39 -0.14 10.91
CA ASP A 196 -1.02 -1.26 10.05
C ASP A 196 -0.56 -2.48 10.86
N GLU A 197 0.20 -2.28 11.93
CA GLU A 197 0.63 -3.33 12.85
C GLU A 197 -0.55 -3.96 13.59
N ARG A 198 -1.45 -3.14 14.13
CA ARG A 198 -2.68 -3.64 14.78
C ARG A 198 -3.54 -4.46 13.82
N ASP A 199 -3.78 -3.94 12.61
CA ASP A 199 -4.53 -4.65 11.57
C ASP A 199 -3.82 -5.94 11.14
N PHE A 200 -2.48 -5.91 11.09
CA PHE A 200 -1.68 -7.07 10.76
C PHE A 200 -1.78 -8.17 11.81
N LEU A 201 -1.78 -7.84 13.10
CA LEU A 201 -1.95 -8.84 14.17
C LEU A 201 -3.26 -9.62 14.01
N LEU A 202 -4.35 -8.92 13.69
CA LEU A 202 -5.65 -9.55 13.44
C LEU A 202 -5.63 -10.42 12.17
N ILE A 203 -4.98 -9.97 11.10
CA ILE A 203 -4.77 -10.77 9.89
C ILE A 203 -3.96 -12.03 10.21
N LYS A 204 -2.88 -11.88 10.99
CA LYS A 204 -1.96 -12.94 11.37
C LYS A 204 -2.66 -14.01 12.20
N GLU A 205 -3.46 -13.61 13.18
CA GLU A 205 -4.27 -14.53 13.99
C GLU A 205 -5.12 -15.45 13.10
N HIS A 206 -5.94 -14.89 12.21
CA HIS A 206 -6.76 -15.69 11.30
C HIS A 206 -5.95 -16.54 10.32
N PHE A 207 -4.79 -16.04 9.89
CA PHE A 207 -3.90 -16.79 9.01
C PHE A 207 -3.31 -18.02 9.72
N GLU A 208 -2.91 -17.86 10.98
CA GLU A 208 -2.37 -18.93 11.84
C GLU A 208 -3.43 -19.94 12.26
N THR A 209 -4.65 -19.51 12.61
CA THR A 209 -5.78 -20.43 12.87
C THR A 209 -6.03 -21.36 11.67
N ARG A 210 -5.73 -20.89 10.45
CA ARG A 210 -5.86 -21.66 9.21
C ARG A 210 -4.55 -22.27 8.73
N LYS A 211 -3.54 -22.37 9.61
CA LYS A 211 -2.22 -22.97 9.34
C LYS A 211 -1.57 -22.43 8.06
N GLY A 212 -1.73 -21.14 7.79
CA GLY A 212 -1.16 -20.45 6.64
C GLY A 212 -1.83 -20.74 5.28
N ARG A 213 -3.02 -21.35 5.29
CA ARG A 213 -3.79 -21.69 4.08
C ARG A 213 -4.89 -20.70 3.73
N ALA A 214 -5.11 -19.67 4.56
CA ALA A 214 -6.10 -18.65 4.28
C ALA A 214 -5.54 -17.56 3.35
N GLY A 215 -6.09 -17.44 2.15
CA GLY A 215 -5.80 -16.33 1.25
C GLY A 215 -6.50 -15.03 1.63
N VAL A 216 -6.15 -13.94 0.94
CA VAL A 216 -6.67 -12.58 1.18
C VAL A 216 -8.20 -12.53 1.30
N LEU A 217 -8.93 -13.19 0.40
CA LEU A 217 -10.39 -13.17 0.41
C LEU A 217 -10.97 -13.98 1.58
N VAL A 218 -10.34 -15.11 1.95
CA VAL A 218 -10.75 -15.91 3.09
C VAL A 218 -10.56 -15.11 4.39
N ILE A 219 -9.40 -14.47 4.54
CA ILE A 219 -9.13 -13.59 5.69
C ILE A 219 -10.16 -12.46 5.75
N LYS A 220 -10.47 -11.81 4.63
CA LYS A 220 -11.50 -10.76 4.58
C LYS A 220 -12.85 -11.25 5.09
N MET A 221 -13.32 -12.39 4.59
CA MET A 221 -14.63 -12.93 5.01
C MET A 221 -14.62 -13.30 6.49
N ARG A 222 -13.53 -13.88 6.99
CA ARG A 222 -13.37 -14.19 8.42
C ARG A 222 -13.38 -12.93 9.29
N LEU A 223 -12.63 -11.90 8.93
CA LEU A 223 -12.60 -10.62 9.64
C LEU A 223 -14.00 -9.99 9.75
N GLU A 224 -14.74 -9.96 8.64
CA GLU A 224 -16.09 -9.40 8.60
C GLU A 224 -17.07 -10.21 9.45
N ARG A 225 -16.98 -11.54 9.45
CA ARG A 225 -17.94 -12.43 10.12
C ARG A 225 -17.62 -12.67 11.60
N MET A 226 -16.35 -12.83 11.96
CA MET A 226 -15.93 -13.20 13.30
C MET A 226 -15.66 -11.98 14.19
N ASN A 227 -15.18 -10.88 13.61
CA ASN A 227 -14.75 -9.70 14.36
C ASN A 227 -15.56 -8.44 14.04
N GLY A 228 -16.47 -8.50 13.05
CA GLY A 228 -17.18 -7.31 12.54
C GLY A 228 -16.25 -6.30 11.85
N ALA A 229 -15.00 -6.67 11.57
CA ALA A 229 -13.97 -5.76 11.08
C ALA A 229 -14.03 -5.65 9.55
N VAL A 230 -14.47 -4.50 9.05
CA VAL A 230 -14.55 -4.25 7.60
C VAL A 230 -13.21 -3.77 7.06
N MET A 231 -12.40 -4.70 6.56
CA MET A 231 -11.12 -4.39 5.93
C MET A 231 -11.15 -4.62 4.41
N ASN A 232 -10.61 -3.66 3.65
CA ASN A 232 -10.49 -3.81 2.20
C ASN A 232 -9.48 -4.92 1.84
N HIS A 233 -9.83 -5.80 0.89
CA HIS A 233 -8.94 -6.87 0.43
C HIS A 233 -7.59 -6.35 -0.10
N LYS A 234 -7.53 -5.14 -0.64
CA LYS A 234 -6.27 -4.48 -1.06
C LYS A 234 -5.38 -4.13 0.13
N LYS A 235 -5.98 -3.68 1.25
CA LYS A 235 -5.26 -3.40 2.51
C LYS A 235 -4.71 -4.70 3.09
N ILE A 236 -5.54 -5.74 3.18
CA ILE A 236 -5.12 -7.07 3.64
C ILE A 236 -3.95 -7.58 2.80
N ARG A 237 -4.06 -7.54 1.47
CA ARG A 237 -2.98 -7.94 0.56
C ARG A 237 -1.69 -7.16 0.79
N ARG A 238 -1.77 -5.84 0.92
CA ARG A 238 -0.62 -4.97 1.18
C ARG A 238 0.04 -5.32 2.52
N LEU A 239 -0.74 -5.54 3.58
CA LEU A 239 -0.22 -5.92 4.90
C LEU A 239 0.44 -7.31 4.87
N MET A 240 -0.21 -8.30 4.26
CA MET A 240 0.40 -9.63 4.07
C MET A 240 1.74 -9.54 3.33
N GLN A 241 1.83 -8.71 2.28
CA GLN A 241 3.09 -8.50 1.55
C GLN A 241 4.15 -7.77 2.39
N LYS A 242 3.76 -6.68 3.06
CA LYS A 242 4.63 -5.87 3.93
C LYS A 242 5.31 -6.73 5.01
N PHE A 243 4.52 -7.59 5.66
CA PHE A 243 4.99 -8.47 6.73
C PHE A 243 5.33 -9.90 6.27
N LYS A 244 5.44 -10.13 4.95
CA LYS A 244 5.88 -11.40 4.35
C LYS A 244 5.05 -12.63 4.73
N LEU A 245 3.74 -12.47 4.96
CA LEU A 245 2.80 -13.59 5.08
C LEU A 245 2.48 -14.16 3.70
N VAL A 246 3.01 -15.34 3.42
CA VAL A 246 2.82 -16.06 2.15
C VAL A 246 1.95 -17.29 2.36
N THR A 247 0.86 -17.38 1.61
CA THR A 247 -0.07 -18.52 1.64
C THR A 247 0.57 -19.79 1.10
N LEU A 248 0.35 -20.93 1.77
CA LEU A 248 0.92 -22.24 1.41
C LEU A 248 0.20 -22.95 0.24
N ILE A 249 -0.87 -22.37 -0.30
CA ILE A 249 -1.66 -22.99 -1.38
C ILE A 249 -0.83 -23.09 -2.67
N ARG A 250 -0.99 -24.20 -3.40
CA ARG A 250 -0.27 -24.46 -4.65
C ARG A 250 -0.46 -23.34 -5.67
N LYS A 251 0.64 -22.86 -6.26
CA LYS A 251 0.57 -22.00 -7.45
C LYS A 251 -0.07 -22.80 -8.60
N ALA A 252 -0.90 -22.13 -9.40
CA ALA A 252 -1.47 -22.72 -10.61
C ALA A 252 -0.33 -23.20 -11.52
N ASN A 253 -0.30 -24.50 -11.84
CA ASN A 253 0.68 -25.06 -12.77
C ASN A 253 0.26 -24.71 -14.21
N PRO A 254 1.06 -23.92 -14.97
CA PRO A 254 0.74 -23.51 -16.33
C PRO A 254 0.51 -24.69 -17.29
N TYR A 255 1.26 -25.78 -17.12
CA TYR A 255 1.18 -26.96 -17.99
C TYR A 255 -0.16 -27.70 -17.88
N ARG A 256 -0.80 -27.68 -16.70
CA ARG A 256 -2.14 -28.25 -16.49
C ARG A 256 -3.25 -27.45 -17.17
N LYS A 257 -3.05 -26.15 -17.44
CA LYS A 257 -4.01 -25.32 -18.19
C LYS A 257 -4.02 -25.66 -19.68
N MET A 258 -2.85 -25.95 -20.26
CA MET A 258 -2.72 -26.30 -21.68
C MET A 258 -3.33 -27.67 -22.01
N ALA A 259 -3.18 -28.66 -21.13
CA ALA A 259 -3.71 -30.01 -21.35
C ALA A 259 -5.25 -30.11 -21.31
N LYS A 260 -5.95 -29.12 -20.75
CA LYS A 260 -7.43 -29.09 -20.65
C LYS A 260 -8.14 -28.64 -21.92
N ALA A 261 -7.42 -28.18 -22.95
CA ALA A 261 -8.00 -27.56 -24.15
C ALA A 261 -8.36 -28.56 -25.27
N THR A 262 -7.95 -29.83 -25.15
CA THR A 262 -8.00 -30.80 -26.26
C THR A 262 -8.66 -32.08 -25.80
N GLN A 263 -9.98 -32.22 -26.02
CA GLN A 263 -10.66 -33.48 -26.36
C GLN A 263 -12.18 -33.30 -26.38
N GLU A 264 -12.77 -33.38 -27.58
CA GLU A 264 -14.21 -33.63 -27.77
C GLU A 264 -14.40 -35.09 -28.22
N HIS A 265 -15.36 -35.82 -27.62
CA HIS A 265 -16.54 -36.37 -28.29
C HIS A 265 -17.21 -37.57 -27.57
N ARG A 266 -18.55 -37.53 -27.70
CA ARG A 266 -19.64 -38.54 -27.73
C ARG A 266 -20.14 -39.30 -26.47
N THR A 267 -21.49 -39.22 -26.40
CA THR A 267 -22.55 -40.10 -25.84
C THR A 267 -22.95 -40.07 -24.36
N CYS A 268 -23.70 -39.03 -23.99
CA CYS A 268 -25.01 -39.00 -23.27
C CYS A 268 -25.54 -37.55 -23.33
N PRO A 269 -26.87 -37.27 -23.31
CA PRO A 269 -27.36 -35.89 -23.32
C PRO A 269 -27.02 -35.19 -22.00
N ASN A 270 -26.17 -34.17 -22.07
CA ASN A 270 -25.90 -33.29 -20.93
C ASN A 270 -27.15 -32.41 -20.70
N LEU A 271 -28.03 -32.83 -19.80
CA LEU A 271 -29.26 -32.13 -19.41
C LEU A 271 -28.97 -30.79 -18.71
N LEU A 272 -27.84 -30.69 -18.00
CA LEU A 272 -27.51 -29.52 -17.18
C LEU A 272 -26.97 -28.35 -17.98
N LYS A 273 -26.33 -28.57 -19.15
CA LYS A 273 -25.70 -27.51 -19.96
C LYS A 273 -24.91 -26.47 -19.13
N ARG A 274 -24.26 -26.92 -18.04
CA ARG A 274 -23.50 -26.11 -17.06
C ARG A 274 -24.32 -25.20 -16.13
N GLN A 275 -25.65 -25.31 -16.13
CA GLN A 275 -26.55 -24.67 -15.15
C GLN A 275 -26.62 -25.50 -13.87
N PHE A 276 -25.48 -25.59 -13.16
CA PHE A 276 -25.38 -26.36 -11.92
C PHE A 276 -26.20 -25.76 -10.78
N ASP A 277 -26.34 -24.44 -10.78
CA ASP A 277 -27.11 -23.69 -9.80
C ASP A 277 -28.44 -23.32 -10.43
N GLN A 278 -29.53 -23.91 -9.93
CA GLN A 278 -30.90 -23.60 -10.33
C GLN A 278 -31.66 -22.86 -9.22
N GLY A 279 -30.96 -22.37 -8.19
CA GLY A 279 -31.56 -21.66 -7.05
C GLY A 279 -32.39 -22.53 -6.10
N ILE A 280 -32.59 -23.82 -6.40
CA ILE A 280 -33.38 -24.75 -5.59
C ILE A 280 -32.42 -25.76 -4.93
N PRO A 281 -32.34 -25.79 -3.59
CA PRO A 281 -31.55 -26.78 -2.87
C PRO A 281 -31.95 -28.22 -3.23
N GLU A 282 -30.97 -29.12 -3.27
CA GLU A 282 -31.13 -30.57 -3.41
C GLU A 282 -31.75 -31.02 -4.76
N LYS A 283 -31.97 -30.09 -5.69
CA LYS A 283 -32.48 -30.37 -7.04
C LYS A 283 -31.40 -30.84 -8.01
N VAL A 284 -30.18 -30.33 -7.91
CA VAL A 284 -29.07 -30.69 -8.81
C VAL A 284 -27.92 -31.21 -7.96
N LEU A 285 -27.67 -32.51 -8.02
CA LEU A 285 -26.64 -33.18 -7.22
C LEU A 285 -25.47 -33.55 -8.14
N LEU A 286 -24.29 -33.04 -7.83
CA LEU A 286 -23.05 -33.28 -8.57
C LEU A 286 -22.23 -34.32 -7.82
N THR A 287 -21.73 -35.34 -8.52
CA THR A 287 -20.91 -36.39 -7.90
C THR A 287 -19.63 -36.63 -8.68
N ASP A 288 -18.57 -36.95 -7.96
CA ASP A 288 -17.26 -37.27 -8.53
C ASP A 288 -16.41 -38.03 -7.50
N ILE A 289 -15.35 -38.69 -7.98
CA ILE A 289 -14.41 -39.46 -7.16
C ILE A 289 -13.02 -38.84 -7.25
N THR A 290 -12.37 -38.68 -6.11
CA THR A 290 -10.99 -38.23 -6.02
C THR A 290 -10.09 -39.23 -5.32
N TYR A 291 -8.82 -39.22 -5.70
CA TYR A 291 -7.75 -40.04 -5.16
C TYR A 291 -6.97 -39.25 -4.10
N LEU A 292 -6.71 -39.89 -2.96
CA LEU A 292 -5.89 -39.40 -1.86
C LEU A 292 -4.74 -40.37 -1.61
N ARG A 293 -3.51 -39.86 -1.62
CA ARG A 293 -2.31 -40.62 -1.25
C ARG A 293 -1.87 -40.22 0.15
N TYR A 294 -1.75 -41.18 1.06
CA TYR A 294 -1.47 -40.97 2.48
C TYR A 294 -0.43 -41.98 3.03
N GLY A 295 0.11 -41.70 4.21
CA GLY A 295 1.12 -42.52 4.89
C GLY A 295 2.36 -42.76 4.02
N THR A 296 2.84 -44.01 4.01
CA THR A 296 4.00 -44.45 3.22
C THR A 296 3.72 -44.65 1.73
N GLY A 297 2.56 -44.19 1.24
CA GLY A 297 2.19 -44.22 -0.18
C GLY A 297 0.91 -45.00 -0.48
N GLN A 298 0.06 -45.23 0.53
CA GLN A 298 -1.23 -45.88 0.38
C GLN A 298 -2.22 -45.00 -0.39
N TRP A 299 -3.15 -45.64 -1.11
CA TRP A 299 -4.21 -44.98 -1.86
C TRP A 299 -5.56 -45.13 -1.14
N ALA A 300 -6.31 -44.03 -1.11
CA ALA A 300 -7.71 -44.02 -0.75
C ALA A 300 -8.52 -43.25 -1.82
N TYR A 301 -9.78 -43.62 -1.93
CA TYR A 301 -10.72 -43.10 -2.92
C TYR A 301 -11.90 -42.48 -2.19
N LEU A 302 -12.14 -41.20 -2.45
CA LEU A 302 -13.21 -40.42 -1.84
C LEU A 302 -14.26 -40.13 -2.90
N SER A 303 -15.47 -40.62 -2.69
CA SER A 303 -16.65 -40.25 -3.47
C SER A 303 -17.45 -39.21 -2.69
N CYS A 304 -17.85 -38.11 -3.35
CA CYS A 304 -18.61 -37.02 -2.74
C CYS A 304 -19.81 -36.64 -3.62
N VAL A 305 -20.92 -36.29 -2.98
CA VAL A 305 -22.10 -35.68 -3.61
C VAL A 305 -22.25 -34.25 -3.09
N LYS A 306 -22.31 -33.30 -4.01
CA LYS A 306 -22.39 -31.86 -3.76
C LYS A 306 -23.68 -31.30 -4.34
N ASP A 307 -24.38 -30.48 -3.56
CA ASP A 307 -25.54 -29.74 -4.04
C ASP A 307 -25.13 -28.59 -4.98
N GLY A 308 -25.86 -28.44 -6.07
CA GLY A 308 -25.61 -27.50 -7.13
C GLY A 308 -25.93 -26.05 -6.74
N ALA A 309 -26.96 -25.82 -5.94
CA ALA A 309 -27.39 -24.48 -5.53
C ALA A 309 -26.59 -23.98 -4.32
N THR A 310 -26.63 -24.73 -3.22
CA THR A 310 -26.02 -24.37 -1.93
C THR A 310 -24.51 -24.63 -1.87
N LYS A 311 -23.99 -25.48 -2.79
CA LYS A 311 -22.62 -26.00 -2.78
C LYS A 311 -22.30 -26.92 -1.62
N GLN A 312 -23.28 -27.30 -0.79
CA GLN A 312 -23.09 -28.19 0.36
C GLN A 312 -22.63 -29.58 -0.10
N ILE A 313 -21.70 -30.20 0.62
CA ILE A 313 -21.42 -31.63 0.47
C ILE A 313 -22.47 -32.39 1.27
N LEU A 314 -23.38 -33.05 0.56
CA LEU A 314 -24.50 -33.78 1.15
C LEU A 314 -24.07 -35.17 1.62
N ALA A 315 -23.20 -35.84 0.89
CA ALA A 315 -22.72 -37.16 1.25
C ALA A 315 -21.27 -37.36 0.79
N HIS A 316 -20.52 -38.15 1.54
CA HIS A 316 -19.20 -38.60 1.14
C HIS A 316 -18.85 -39.94 1.75
N TYR A 317 -18.06 -40.74 1.03
CA TYR A 317 -17.55 -42.01 1.52
C TYR A 317 -16.11 -42.22 1.07
N LEU A 318 -15.26 -42.66 2.00
CA LEU A 318 -13.86 -42.96 1.76
C LEU A 318 -13.61 -44.47 1.84
N SER A 319 -13.02 -45.03 0.78
CA SER A 319 -12.64 -46.43 0.66
C SER A 319 -11.16 -46.61 0.33
N SER A 320 -10.58 -47.76 0.69
CA SER A 320 -9.28 -48.22 0.20
C SER A 320 -9.36 -48.86 -1.19
N THR A 321 -10.56 -49.13 -1.70
CA THR A 321 -10.81 -49.74 -3.01
C THR A 321 -11.65 -48.82 -3.90
N LEU A 322 -11.38 -48.85 -5.21
CA LEU A 322 -12.12 -48.14 -6.25
C LEU A 322 -13.19 -49.07 -6.87
N GLU A 323 -13.94 -49.76 -6.03
CA GLU A 323 -15.01 -50.66 -6.44
C GLU A 323 -16.36 -49.93 -6.55
N LEU A 324 -17.35 -50.56 -7.21
CA LEU A 324 -18.72 -50.01 -7.27
C LEU A 324 -19.35 -49.82 -5.88
N SER A 325 -18.89 -50.56 -4.87
CA SER A 325 -19.31 -50.42 -3.48
C SER A 325 -19.05 -49.01 -2.92
N LEU A 326 -18.04 -48.30 -3.42
CA LEU A 326 -17.75 -46.90 -3.08
C LEU A 326 -18.93 -45.99 -3.43
N VAL A 327 -19.40 -46.05 -4.68
CA VAL A 327 -20.51 -45.21 -5.15
C VAL A 327 -21.82 -45.61 -4.48
N LYS A 328 -22.07 -46.92 -4.33
CA LYS A 328 -23.25 -47.42 -3.63
C LYS A 328 -23.33 -46.86 -2.21
N ARG A 329 -22.26 -46.99 -1.42
CA ARG A 329 -22.23 -46.48 -0.04
C ARG A 329 -22.42 -44.97 0.04
N THR A 330 -21.84 -44.19 -0.89
CA THR A 330 -22.09 -42.74 -0.93
C THR A 330 -23.56 -42.43 -1.22
N LEU A 331 -24.18 -43.16 -2.15
CA LEU A 331 -25.60 -43.00 -2.48
C LEU A 331 -26.51 -43.39 -1.30
N ASP A 332 -26.20 -44.48 -0.59
CA ASP A 332 -26.93 -44.88 0.62
C ASP A 332 -26.89 -43.79 1.70
N LEU A 333 -25.72 -43.15 1.90
CA LEU A 333 -25.57 -42.01 2.82
C LEU A 333 -26.38 -40.79 2.37
N LEU A 334 -26.41 -40.52 1.06
CA LEU A 334 -27.20 -39.42 0.49
C LEU A 334 -28.70 -39.66 0.74
N ILE A 335 -29.21 -40.84 0.39
CA ILE A 335 -30.63 -41.19 0.55
C ILE A 335 -31.02 -41.09 2.02
N LYS A 336 -30.19 -41.64 2.91
CA LYS A 336 -30.40 -41.53 4.36
C LYS A 336 -30.46 -40.09 4.85
N ARG A 337 -29.63 -39.20 4.28
CA ARG A 337 -29.64 -37.76 4.63
C ARG A 337 -30.91 -37.07 4.15
N LEU A 338 -31.38 -37.39 2.94
CA LEU A 338 -32.59 -36.78 2.37
C LEU A 338 -33.87 -37.28 3.04
N ASP A 339 -33.81 -38.45 3.69
CA ASP A 339 -34.91 -39.02 4.49
C ASP A 339 -36.23 -39.08 3.72
N GLY A 340 -36.16 -39.53 2.46
CA GLY A 340 -37.31 -39.63 1.55
C GLY A 340 -37.71 -38.32 0.86
N ASN A 341 -37.12 -37.17 1.22
CA ASN A 341 -37.42 -35.87 0.62
C ASN A 341 -36.62 -35.63 -0.67
N VAL A 342 -36.90 -36.41 -1.72
CA VAL A 342 -36.27 -36.24 -3.03
C VAL A 342 -37.14 -35.35 -3.91
N HIS A 343 -36.57 -34.27 -4.44
CA HIS A 343 -37.28 -33.39 -5.37
C HIS A 343 -37.71 -34.20 -6.63
N PRO A 344 -38.95 -34.06 -7.16
CA PRO A 344 -39.43 -34.86 -8.30
C PRO A 344 -38.57 -34.74 -9.58
N ASP A 345 -37.97 -33.56 -9.78
CA ASP A 345 -37.01 -33.28 -10.84
C ASP A 345 -35.54 -33.32 -10.38
N ALA A 346 -35.22 -34.03 -9.30
CA ALA A 346 -33.85 -34.12 -8.82
C ALA A 346 -32.94 -34.77 -9.87
N ILE A 347 -31.86 -34.09 -10.22
CA ILE A 347 -30.87 -34.54 -11.20
C ILE A 347 -29.63 -35.03 -10.46
N PHE A 348 -29.20 -36.25 -10.74
CA PHE A 348 -27.92 -36.78 -10.26
C PHE A 348 -26.91 -36.78 -11.40
N HIS A 349 -25.94 -35.86 -11.34
CA HIS A 349 -24.98 -35.58 -12.39
C HIS A 349 -23.58 -36.08 -12.05
N SER A 350 -23.01 -36.90 -12.94
CA SER A 350 -21.66 -37.43 -12.81
C SER A 350 -20.84 -37.21 -14.09
N ASP A 351 -19.56 -37.55 -14.05
CA ASP A 351 -18.82 -37.82 -15.27
C ASP A 351 -19.21 -39.17 -15.90
N GLN A 352 -18.58 -39.51 -17.04
CA GLN A 352 -18.79 -40.80 -17.72
C GLN A 352 -17.86 -41.91 -17.19
N GLY A 353 -17.42 -41.83 -15.93
CA GLY A 353 -16.61 -42.86 -15.31
C GLY A 353 -17.30 -44.22 -15.30
N MET A 354 -16.52 -45.31 -15.28
CA MET A 354 -17.05 -46.67 -15.30
C MET A 354 -18.04 -46.95 -14.15
N HIS A 355 -17.85 -46.31 -12.99
CA HIS A 355 -18.69 -46.51 -11.82
C HIS A 355 -20.10 -45.93 -11.98
N TYR A 356 -20.24 -44.84 -12.73
CA TYR A 356 -21.53 -44.17 -12.93
C TYR A 356 -22.26 -44.66 -14.19
N THR A 357 -21.52 -45.23 -15.15
CA THR A 357 -22.09 -45.87 -16.35
C THR A 357 -22.55 -47.32 -16.11
N HIS A 358 -22.07 -47.98 -15.06
CA HIS A 358 -22.43 -49.36 -14.72
C HIS A 358 -23.93 -49.52 -14.40
N LEU A 359 -24.54 -50.61 -14.90
CA LEU A 359 -25.98 -50.88 -14.78
C LEU A 359 -26.50 -50.85 -13.35
N THR A 360 -25.77 -51.43 -12.40
CA THR A 360 -26.15 -51.43 -10.98
C THR A 360 -26.29 -50.01 -10.43
N THR A 361 -25.33 -49.13 -10.72
CA THR A 361 -25.38 -47.73 -10.24
C THR A 361 -26.54 -46.98 -10.90
N ARG A 362 -26.78 -47.20 -12.19
CA ARG A 362 -27.91 -46.59 -12.91
C ARG A 362 -29.25 -47.00 -12.31
N ARG A 363 -29.41 -48.28 -11.95
CA ARG A 363 -30.61 -48.80 -11.27
C ARG A 363 -30.79 -48.15 -9.90
N LEU A 364 -29.74 -48.12 -9.07
CA LEU A 364 -29.80 -47.50 -7.74
C LEU A 364 -30.17 -46.02 -7.79
N ILE A 365 -29.62 -45.26 -8.75
CA ILE A 365 -29.94 -43.84 -8.93
C ILE A 365 -31.43 -43.67 -9.32
N ALA A 366 -31.94 -44.51 -10.23
CA ALA A 366 -33.34 -44.46 -10.65
C ALA A 366 -34.30 -44.89 -9.53
N GLU A 367 -33.97 -45.95 -8.79
CA GLU A 367 -34.75 -46.44 -7.64
C GLU A 367 -34.81 -45.39 -6.51
N ALA A 368 -33.75 -44.59 -6.36
CA ALA A 368 -33.71 -43.47 -5.44
C ALA A 368 -34.47 -42.22 -5.91
N GLY A 369 -35.11 -42.26 -7.09
CA GLY A 369 -35.95 -41.17 -7.61
C GLY A 369 -35.19 -40.08 -8.38
N PHE A 370 -33.90 -40.28 -8.69
CA PHE A 370 -33.11 -39.28 -9.41
C PHE A 370 -33.10 -39.48 -10.92
N LYS A 371 -33.16 -38.36 -11.66
CA LYS A 371 -32.91 -38.31 -13.10
C LYS A 371 -31.39 -38.27 -13.35
N GLN A 372 -30.85 -39.36 -13.89
CA GLN A 372 -29.41 -39.42 -14.17
C GLN A 372 -29.00 -38.45 -15.30
N SER A 373 -27.94 -37.69 -15.06
CA SER A 373 -27.29 -36.85 -16.06
C SER A 373 -25.80 -37.16 -16.08
N MET A 374 -25.15 -37.08 -17.24
CA MET A 374 -23.70 -37.25 -17.33
C MET A 374 -23.07 -36.16 -18.17
N SER A 375 -21.85 -35.76 -17.81
CA SER A 375 -21.04 -34.86 -18.61
C SER A 375 -20.65 -35.49 -19.96
N ARG A 376 -20.18 -34.67 -20.90
CA ARG A 376 -19.55 -35.20 -22.12
C ARG A 376 -18.14 -35.71 -21.78
N LYS A 377 -17.76 -36.86 -22.34
CA LYS A 377 -16.38 -37.37 -22.25
C LYS A 377 -15.39 -36.30 -22.70
N GLY A 378 -14.37 -36.04 -21.88
CA GLY A 378 -13.32 -35.03 -22.16
C GLY A 378 -13.65 -33.59 -21.77
N ASN A 379 -14.88 -33.28 -21.33
CA ASN A 379 -15.26 -31.91 -20.98
C ASN A 379 -15.12 -31.63 -19.47
N CYS A 380 -13.95 -31.16 -19.05
CA CYS A 380 -13.67 -30.80 -17.65
C CYS A 380 -14.55 -29.67 -17.10
N TRP A 381 -15.18 -28.86 -17.96
CA TRP A 381 -16.06 -27.76 -17.52
C TRP A 381 -17.36 -28.27 -16.92
N ASP A 382 -17.84 -29.42 -17.39
CA ASP A 382 -19.11 -29.99 -16.96
C ASP A 382 -19.03 -30.60 -15.55
N ASN A 383 -17.82 -30.79 -15.00
CA ASN A 383 -17.59 -31.25 -13.62
C ASN A 383 -16.75 -30.26 -12.79
N ALA A 384 -16.59 -29.02 -13.27
CA ALA A 384 -15.71 -28.01 -12.66
C ALA A 384 -16.06 -27.69 -11.20
N SER A 385 -17.34 -27.83 -10.80
CA SER A 385 -17.79 -27.60 -9.43
C SER A 385 -17.19 -28.61 -8.42
N MET A 386 -17.09 -29.88 -8.82
CA MET A 386 -16.47 -30.92 -8.00
C MET A 386 -14.96 -30.82 -8.03
N GLU A 387 -14.37 -30.58 -9.20
CA GLU A 387 -12.93 -30.36 -9.31
C GLU A 387 -12.45 -29.21 -8.42
N SER A 388 -13.22 -28.10 -8.37
CA SER A 388 -12.93 -26.97 -7.49
C SER A 388 -13.00 -27.36 -6.02
N PHE A 389 -14.02 -28.13 -5.61
CA PHE A 389 -14.13 -28.63 -4.25
C PHE A 389 -12.92 -29.51 -3.88
N PHE A 390 -12.59 -30.52 -4.69
CA PHE A 390 -11.46 -31.40 -4.40
C PHE A 390 -10.11 -30.69 -4.43
N GLY A 391 -9.95 -29.68 -5.29
CA GLY A 391 -8.78 -28.81 -5.31
C GLY A 391 -8.60 -28.09 -3.97
N HIS A 392 -9.65 -27.40 -3.51
CA HIS A 392 -9.64 -26.72 -2.21
C HIS A 392 -9.42 -27.69 -1.06
N MET A 393 -10.11 -28.83 -1.04
CA MET A 393 -9.94 -29.86 -0.02
C MET A 393 -8.49 -30.32 0.05
N LYS A 394 -7.86 -30.69 -1.07
CA LYS A 394 -6.48 -31.19 -1.06
C LYS A 394 -5.43 -30.14 -0.69
N ASP A 395 -5.74 -28.86 -0.90
CA ASP A 395 -4.86 -27.76 -0.50
C ASP A 395 -5.02 -27.41 0.98
N GLU A 396 -6.25 -27.51 1.51
CA GLU A 396 -6.64 -27.11 2.86
C GLU A 396 -6.48 -28.24 3.91
N LEU A 397 -6.69 -29.49 3.51
CA LEU A 397 -6.65 -30.67 4.37
C LEU A 397 -5.22 -31.21 4.52
N GLU A 398 -4.76 -31.36 5.76
CA GLU A 398 -3.57 -32.14 6.10
C GLU A 398 -3.96 -33.60 6.24
N TYR A 399 -3.65 -34.42 5.23
CA TYR A 399 -4.02 -35.84 5.23
C TYR A 399 -2.88 -36.80 4.86
N LYS A 400 -1.73 -36.27 4.45
CA LYS A 400 -0.64 -37.10 3.93
C LYS A 400 0.07 -37.89 5.03
N ASP A 401 0.08 -37.36 6.23
CA ASP A 401 0.67 -37.91 7.45
C ASP A 401 -0.23 -38.92 8.17
N CYS A 402 -1.47 -39.11 7.73
CA CYS A 402 -2.33 -40.16 8.28
C CYS A 402 -1.66 -41.53 8.15
N VAL A 403 -1.75 -42.34 9.20
CA VAL A 403 -1.18 -43.70 9.23
C VAL A 403 -2.22 -44.78 8.94
N SER A 404 -3.51 -44.46 9.08
CA SER A 404 -4.62 -45.42 8.86
C SER A 404 -5.76 -44.83 8.03
N LEU A 405 -6.55 -45.71 7.40
CA LEU A 405 -7.76 -45.31 6.67
C LEU A 405 -8.80 -44.67 7.61
N GLN A 406 -8.88 -45.11 8.87
CA GLN A 406 -9.80 -44.57 9.86
C GLN A 406 -9.45 -43.13 10.24
N GLU A 407 -8.17 -42.85 10.48
CA GLU A 407 -7.70 -41.48 10.73
C GLU A 407 -7.98 -40.58 9.51
N LEU A 408 -7.71 -41.08 8.30
CA LEU A 408 -8.01 -40.34 7.08
C LEU A 408 -9.51 -40.05 6.94
N ARG A 409 -10.38 -41.02 7.27
CA ARG A 409 -11.84 -40.82 7.30
C ARG A 409 -12.22 -39.70 8.27
N GLN A 410 -11.66 -39.72 9.47
CA GLN A 410 -11.93 -38.68 10.48
C GLN A 410 -11.56 -37.29 9.96
N ARG A 411 -10.35 -37.11 9.42
CA ARG A 411 -9.91 -35.82 8.90
C ARG A 411 -10.75 -35.34 7.70
N VAL A 412 -11.16 -36.26 6.83
CA VAL A 412 -12.08 -35.94 5.73
C VAL A 412 -13.45 -35.51 6.27
N ASN A 413 -13.99 -36.20 7.28
CA ASN A 413 -15.27 -35.83 7.91
C ASN A 413 -15.17 -34.43 8.54
N GLU A 414 -14.13 -34.17 9.32
CA GLU A 414 -13.87 -32.85 9.93
C GLU A 414 -13.78 -31.75 8.86
N TYR A 415 -13.09 -32.03 7.74
CA TYR A 415 -13.01 -31.08 6.64
C TYR A 415 -14.37 -30.82 5.99
N VAL A 416 -15.19 -31.85 5.75
CA VAL A 416 -16.51 -31.68 5.16
C VAL A 416 -17.43 -30.87 6.08
N THR A 417 -17.39 -31.13 7.38
CA THR A 417 -18.09 -30.32 8.39
C THR A 417 -17.63 -28.87 8.29
N TYR A 418 -16.34 -28.60 8.37
CA TYR A 418 -15.78 -27.25 8.20
C TYR A 418 -16.20 -26.59 6.88
N TYR A 419 -16.14 -27.34 5.77
CA TYR A 419 -16.49 -26.83 4.43
C TYR A 419 -17.96 -26.37 4.38
N ASN A 420 -18.86 -27.13 5.00
CA ASN A 420 -20.29 -26.86 5.01
C ASN A 420 -20.68 -25.74 5.99
N SER A 421 -20.12 -25.76 7.22
CA SER A 421 -20.59 -24.91 8.32
C SER A 421 -19.76 -23.64 8.56
N GLU A 422 -18.47 -23.63 8.19
CA GLU A 422 -17.53 -22.57 8.57
C GLU A 422 -16.79 -21.92 7.40
N ARG A 423 -16.74 -22.59 6.24
CA ARG A 423 -15.98 -22.10 5.08
C ARG A 423 -16.79 -21.12 4.25
N TYR A 424 -16.64 -19.83 4.56
CA TYR A 424 -17.22 -18.74 3.76
C TYR A 424 -16.76 -18.77 2.29
N GLN A 425 -17.71 -18.56 1.37
CA GLN A 425 -17.44 -18.56 -0.06
C GLN A 425 -17.83 -17.24 -0.69
N TRP A 426 -16.90 -16.63 -1.42
CA TRP A 426 -17.13 -15.34 -2.08
C TRP A 426 -18.31 -15.38 -3.05
N THR A 427 -18.46 -16.48 -3.79
CA THR A 427 -19.56 -16.70 -4.75
C THR A 427 -20.92 -16.89 -4.08
N LEU A 428 -20.95 -17.33 -2.82
CA LEU A 428 -22.18 -17.50 -2.04
C LEU A 428 -22.50 -16.25 -1.23
N LYS A 429 -22.23 -15.06 -1.78
CA LYS A 429 -22.38 -13.78 -1.07
C LYS A 429 -21.69 -13.76 0.30
N LYS A 430 -20.55 -14.45 0.42
CA LYS A 430 -19.75 -14.64 1.66
C LYS A 430 -20.42 -15.49 2.75
N MET A 431 -21.46 -16.24 2.43
CA MET A 431 -22.07 -17.23 3.31
C MET A 431 -21.34 -18.57 3.23
N THR A 432 -21.55 -19.42 4.22
CA THR A 432 -21.21 -20.85 4.17
C THR A 432 -22.28 -21.62 3.36
N PRO A 433 -21.98 -22.83 2.90
CA PRO A 433 -22.99 -23.68 2.27
C PRO A 433 -24.25 -23.89 3.12
N ASP A 434 -24.09 -24.10 4.43
CA ASP A 434 -25.22 -24.30 5.36
C ASP A 434 -26.08 -23.04 5.48
N GLU A 435 -25.45 -21.88 5.62
CA GLU A 435 -26.14 -20.58 5.65
C GLU A 435 -26.88 -20.31 4.34
N THR A 436 -26.28 -20.67 3.21
CA THR A 436 -26.90 -20.52 1.89
C THR A 436 -28.12 -21.42 1.76
N ARG A 437 -28.05 -22.67 2.23
CA ARG A 437 -29.19 -23.58 2.29
C ARG A 437 -30.34 -22.98 3.10
N ASN A 438 -30.05 -22.51 4.31
CA ASN A 438 -31.07 -21.91 5.17
C ASN A 438 -31.68 -20.66 4.54
N HIS A 439 -30.87 -19.83 3.86
CA HIS A 439 -31.35 -18.66 3.15
C HIS A 439 -32.28 -19.02 1.97
N LEU A 440 -31.94 -20.05 1.19
CA LEU A 440 -32.76 -20.50 0.05
C LEU A 440 -34.04 -21.23 0.47
N ILE A 441 -34.07 -21.86 1.65
CA ILE A 441 -35.29 -22.49 2.19
C ILE A 441 -36.23 -21.44 2.80
N ALA A 442 -35.69 -20.34 3.33
CA ALA A 442 -36.47 -19.27 3.94
C ALA A 442 -36.95 -18.18 2.97
N ALA A 443 -36.40 -18.15 1.74
CA ALA A 443 -36.76 -17.21 0.68
C ALA A 443 -37.85 -17.80 -0.23
#